data_AF-A0A367YAG1-F1
#
_entry.id   AF-A0A367YAG1-F1
#
_cell.length_a   1.000
_cell.length_b   1.000
_cell.length_c   1.000
_cell.angle_alpha   90.00
_cell.angle_beta   90.00
_cell.angle_gamma   90.00
#
_symmetry.space_group_name_H-M   'P 1'
#
loop_
_entity.id
_entity.type
_entity.pdbx_description
1 polymer ?
#
loop_
_entity_poly.entity_id
_entity_poly.type
_entity_poly.pdbx_seq_one_letter_code
_entity_poly.pdbx_strand_id
1 'polypeptide(L)'
;MSIDSILLDVLPRGEGYENLYFQTNPAYVNSPIHIPKSTSKPDTVKVRHFYSLLHNNVIILGLEVFVYLQIYENHTDKYIYVSKCDTTGLEKLPFKMNAVLEPVLKYMIDYNAYKVKPRQEKSHAPPANPSTYFRLKKLTSQLPEAYPSLKYYNDLPPKEPVVNYRSLPALRTTKLYVFTRPAKEYLFPNSSANPNKHLISGSALLHWWLKIIDRITGGWQRKLLVPGLDSRTFIKRYENWEDGHIFEATEEGSAVNAIPIFPDDPKGRFLEQLVVENRISKMLISRFMMELSYRQEFLGDTVGIIGCFGANAANTAGDDQPVNLISIREYKDFINNVKLIDFTNVDDVTNFIADYKSSLE
;
A
#
# COMPACT_ATOMS: atom_id res chain seq x y z
N MET A 1 -16.83 -3.81 -10.00
CA MET A 1 -17.12 -2.35 -10.05
C MET A 1 -15.83 -1.57 -10.34
N SER A 2 -15.89 -0.35 -10.88
CA SER A 2 -14.70 0.53 -11.01
C SER A 2 -14.71 1.64 -9.94
N ILE A 3 -13.55 2.20 -9.61
CA ILE A 3 -13.48 3.35 -8.69
C ILE A 3 -14.31 4.52 -9.22
N ASP A 4 -14.29 4.76 -10.54
CA ASP A 4 -15.12 5.79 -11.17
C ASP A 4 -16.60 5.58 -10.85
N SER A 5 -17.10 4.35 -11.04
CA SER A 5 -18.51 4.03 -10.77
C SER A 5 -18.91 4.24 -9.31
N ILE A 6 -17.98 4.04 -8.37
CA ILE A 6 -18.23 4.21 -6.93
C ILE A 6 -18.26 5.69 -6.55
N LEU A 7 -17.49 6.53 -7.24
CA LEU A 7 -17.35 7.95 -6.92
C LEU A 7 -18.31 8.87 -7.70
N LEU A 8 -19.03 8.35 -8.69
CA LEU A 8 -20.04 9.09 -9.46
C LEU A 8 -21.09 9.79 -8.61
N ASP A 9 -21.47 9.19 -7.48
CA ASP A 9 -22.49 9.74 -6.57
C ASP A 9 -21.90 10.67 -5.50
N VAL A 10 -20.58 10.71 -5.37
CA VAL A 10 -19.86 11.52 -4.37
C VAL A 10 -19.33 12.82 -4.98
N LEU A 11 -18.81 12.74 -6.19
CA LEU A 11 -18.17 13.88 -6.86
C LEU A 11 -19.21 14.76 -7.58
N PRO A 12 -19.05 16.10 -7.58
CA PRO A 12 -19.88 17.00 -8.37
C PRO A 12 -19.84 16.62 -9.86
N ARG A 13 -21.03 16.52 -10.48
CA ARG A 13 -21.14 16.14 -11.90
C ARG A 13 -20.72 17.31 -12.80
N GLY A 14 -19.81 17.04 -13.74
CA GLY A 14 -19.44 17.99 -14.79
C GLY A 14 -18.34 19.00 -14.43
N GLU A 15 -17.67 18.84 -13.27
CA GLU A 15 -16.64 19.78 -12.81
C GLU A 15 -15.19 19.36 -13.17
N GLY A 16 -14.97 18.39 -14.08
CA GLY A 16 -13.60 18.04 -14.50
C GLY A 16 -12.79 17.26 -13.47
N TYR A 17 -13.47 16.52 -12.58
CA TYR A 17 -12.82 15.58 -11.66
C TYR A 17 -12.46 14.28 -12.37
N GLU A 18 -11.25 13.78 -12.14
CA GLU A 18 -10.76 12.53 -12.70
C GLU A 18 -10.08 11.67 -11.62
N ASN A 19 -10.21 10.35 -11.75
CA ASN A 19 -9.56 9.42 -10.84
C ASN A 19 -8.32 8.83 -11.50
N LEU A 20 -7.17 9.02 -10.88
CA LEU A 20 -5.95 8.31 -11.23
C LEU A 20 -5.76 7.15 -10.26
N TYR A 21 -5.91 5.93 -10.76
CA TYR A 21 -5.71 4.72 -9.97
C TYR A 21 -4.87 3.70 -10.71
N PHE A 22 -3.85 3.20 -10.05
CA PHE A 22 -3.05 2.09 -10.57
C PHE A 22 -2.63 1.14 -9.46
N GLN A 23 -2.39 -0.10 -9.89
CA GLN A 23 -1.91 -1.18 -9.05
C GLN A 23 -0.59 -1.71 -9.62
N THR A 24 0.39 -1.97 -8.76
CA THR A 24 1.60 -2.65 -9.24
C THR A 24 1.34 -4.13 -9.49
N ASN A 25 2.03 -4.70 -10.48
CA ASN A 25 2.10 -6.15 -10.63
C ASN A 25 2.52 -6.83 -9.30
N PRO A 26 1.85 -7.91 -8.87
CA PRO A 26 2.21 -8.62 -7.64
C PRO A 26 3.67 -9.09 -7.68
N ALA A 27 4.43 -8.74 -6.64
CA ALA A 27 5.84 -9.05 -6.55
C ALA A 27 6.14 -9.91 -5.32
N TYR A 28 6.89 -10.99 -5.51
CA TYR A 28 7.32 -11.85 -4.42
C TYR A 28 8.26 -11.09 -3.47
N VAL A 29 7.94 -11.13 -2.18
CA VAL A 29 8.70 -10.49 -1.10
C VAL A 29 8.83 -11.44 0.08
N ASN A 30 9.68 -11.07 1.04
CA ASN A 30 9.63 -11.71 2.36
C ASN A 30 8.32 -11.35 3.05
N SER A 31 7.83 -12.28 3.87
CA SER A 31 6.68 -12.05 4.73
C SER A 31 6.87 -10.78 5.58
N PRO A 32 5.85 -9.89 5.70
CA PRO A 32 5.94 -8.72 6.55
C PRO A 32 6.04 -9.09 8.04
N ILE A 33 5.55 -10.28 8.43
CA ILE A 33 5.67 -10.81 9.78
C ILE A 33 6.73 -11.91 9.78
N HIS A 34 7.57 -11.96 10.80
CA HIS A 34 8.54 -13.04 10.93
C HIS A 34 7.83 -14.39 11.16
N ILE A 35 8.13 -15.37 10.32
CA ILE A 35 7.57 -16.71 10.42
C ILE A 35 8.66 -17.65 10.94
N PRO A 36 8.45 -18.31 12.11
CA PRO A 36 9.41 -19.25 12.67
C PRO A 36 9.74 -20.39 11.70
N LYS A 37 10.99 -20.88 11.75
CA LYS A 37 11.47 -21.99 10.90
C LYS A 37 10.70 -23.31 11.07
N SER A 38 9.98 -23.46 12.19
CA SER A 38 9.16 -24.64 12.49
C SER A 38 7.86 -24.70 11.69
N THR A 39 7.45 -23.60 11.05
CA THR A 39 6.18 -23.50 10.31
C THR A 39 6.44 -23.52 8.81
N SER A 40 5.52 -24.11 8.04
CA SER A 40 5.56 -24.02 6.57
C SER A 40 5.54 -22.55 6.16
N LYS A 41 6.55 -22.13 5.39
CA LYS A 41 6.70 -20.74 5.00
C LYS A 41 5.81 -20.45 3.78
N PRO A 42 4.81 -19.56 3.90
CA PRO A 42 3.96 -19.19 2.78
C PRO A 42 4.76 -18.41 1.74
N ASP A 43 4.28 -18.45 0.50
CA ASP A 43 4.68 -17.45 -0.48
C ASP A 43 4.03 -16.11 -0.10
N THR A 44 4.81 -15.03 -0.10
CA THR A 44 4.27 -13.69 0.13
C THR A 44 4.44 -12.85 -1.11
N VAL A 45 3.34 -12.27 -1.57
CA VAL A 45 3.36 -11.26 -2.63
C VAL A 45 2.94 -9.91 -2.07
N LYS A 46 3.59 -8.87 -2.55
CA LYS A 46 3.28 -7.47 -2.24
C LYS A 46 2.71 -6.80 -3.48
N VAL A 47 1.65 -6.05 -3.25
CA VAL A 47 0.97 -5.20 -4.22
C VAL A 47 0.90 -3.79 -3.64
N ARG A 48 1.12 -2.77 -4.48
CA ARG A 48 0.91 -1.37 -4.13
C ARG A 48 -0.33 -0.89 -4.87
N HIS A 49 -1.22 -0.25 -4.13
CA HIS A 49 -2.33 0.51 -4.67
C HIS A 49 -2.02 1.98 -4.45
N PHE A 50 -2.13 2.77 -5.51
CA PHE A 50 -2.04 4.22 -5.41
C PHE A 50 -3.26 4.82 -6.08
N TYR A 51 -3.89 5.72 -5.35
CA TYR A 51 -5.04 6.47 -5.81
C TYR A 51 -4.75 7.96 -5.68
N SER A 52 -5.13 8.72 -6.68
CA SER A 52 -5.11 10.17 -6.66
C SER A 52 -6.37 10.74 -7.29
N LEU A 53 -6.94 11.75 -6.63
CA LEU A 53 -8.03 12.54 -7.18
C LEU A 53 -7.46 13.76 -7.87
N LEU A 54 -7.86 13.97 -9.11
CA LEU A 54 -7.47 15.10 -9.96
C LEU A 54 -8.68 16.02 -10.17
N HIS A 55 -8.43 17.32 -10.31
CA HIS A 55 -9.39 18.30 -10.80
C HIS A 55 -8.68 19.22 -11.78
N ASN A 56 -9.14 19.25 -13.03
CA ASN A 56 -8.52 20.03 -14.11
C ASN A 56 -6.99 19.80 -14.21
N ASN A 57 -6.56 18.53 -14.17
CA ASN A 57 -5.14 18.09 -14.15
C ASN A 57 -4.32 18.48 -12.91
N VAL A 58 -4.94 19.01 -11.86
CA VAL A 58 -4.27 19.28 -10.59
C VAL A 58 -4.54 18.15 -9.61
N ILE A 59 -3.49 17.62 -8.98
CA ILE A 59 -3.63 16.62 -7.92
C ILE A 59 -4.21 17.28 -6.66
N ILE A 60 -5.30 16.72 -6.14
CA ILE A 60 -5.94 17.17 -4.90
C ILE A 60 -5.59 16.27 -3.72
N LEU A 61 -5.65 14.97 -3.95
CA LEU A 61 -5.55 13.92 -2.93
C LEU A 61 -4.63 12.82 -3.44
N GLY A 62 -3.85 12.22 -2.54
CA GLY A 62 -3.08 11.02 -2.78
C GLY A 62 -3.28 10.02 -1.65
N LEU A 63 -3.42 8.74 -2.00
CA LEU A 63 -3.55 7.63 -1.07
C LEU A 63 -2.66 6.47 -1.52
N GLU A 64 -1.71 6.07 -0.67
CA GLU A 64 -0.81 4.93 -0.87
C GLU A 64 -1.18 3.80 0.10
N VAL A 65 -1.52 2.63 -0.45
CA VAL A 65 -1.88 1.43 0.30
C VAL A 65 -1.04 0.25 -0.16
N PHE A 66 -0.47 -0.48 0.80
CA PHE A 66 0.24 -1.72 0.54
C PHE A 66 -0.63 -2.92 0.91
N VAL A 67 -0.77 -3.86 -0.02
CA VAL A 67 -1.43 -5.14 0.22
C VAL A 67 -0.41 -6.26 0.16
N TYR A 68 -0.39 -7.10 1.17
CA TYR A 68 0.41 -8.31 1.23
C TYR A 68 -0.52 -9.51 1.25
N LEU A 69 -0.29 -10.48 0.36
CA LEU A 69 -1.00 -11.76 0.36
C LEU A 69 -0.01 -12.82 0.80
N GLN A 70 -0.27 -13.45 1.95
CA GLN A 70 0.40 -14.68 2.37
C GLN A 70 -0.39 -15.87 1.84
N ILE A 71 0.19 -16.58 0.88
CA ILE A 71 -0.44 -17.68 0.17
C ILE A 71 0.09 -18.99 0.76
N TYR A 72 -0.76 -19.66 1.53
CA TYR A 72 -0.54 -21.01 2.03
C TYR A 72 -1.09 -22.04 1.03
N GLU A 73 -1.03 -23.34 1.36
CA GLU A 73 -1.57 -24.39 0.49
C GLU A 73 -3.10 -24.38 0.44
N ASN A 74 -3.74 -24.16 1.59
CA ASN A 74 -5.20 -24.28 1.75
C ASN A 74 -5.91 -22.93 1.91
N HIS A 75 -5.21 -21.84 2.21
CA HIS A 75 -5.80 -20.53 2.43
C HIS A 75 -4.85 -19.39 2.07
N THR A 76 -5.42 -18.19 1.96
CA THR A 76 -4.70 -16.93 1.80
C THR A 76 -5.03 -16.01 2.99
N ASP A 77 -4.01 -15.36 3.55
CA ASP A 77 -4.19 -14.26 4.50
C ASP A 77 -3.80 -12.93 3.86
N LYS A 78 -4.64 -11.91 4.01
CA LYS A 78 -4.45 -10.58 3.41
C LYS A 78 -4.11 -9.55 4.49
N TYR A 79 -3.03 -8.82 4.29
CA TYR A 79 -2.59 -7.73 5.16
C TYR A 79 -2.59 -6.44 4.37
N ILE A 80 -3.34 -5.46 4.85
CA ILE A 80 -3.52 -4.15 4.22
C ILE A 80 -2.91 -3.12 5.14
N TYR A 81 -1.97 -2.35 4.63
CA TYR A 81 -1.34 -1.26 5.34
C TYR A 81 -1.56 0.05 4.60
N VAL A 82 -2.29 0.96 5.24
CA VAL A 82 -2.45 2.32 4.74
C VAL A 82 -1.19 3.08 5.10
N SER A 83 -0.38 3.39 4.10
CA SER A 83 0.93 3.99 4.32
C SER A 83 0.85 5.49 4.44
N LYS A 84 0.27 6.15 3.43
CA LYS A 84 0.25 7.61 3.33
C LYS A 84 -1.08 8.06 2.74
N CYS A 85 -1.58 9.16 3.27
CA CYS A 85 -2.71 9.90 2.72
C CYS A 85 -2.38 11.37 2.88
N ASP A 86 -2.46 12.13 1.79
CA ASP A 86 -2.08 13.55 1.78
C ASP A 86 -2.96 14.33 0.82
N THR A 87 -3.08 15.63 1.07
CA THR A 87 -3.83 16.56 0.22
C THR A 87 -2.94 17.75 -0.14
N THR A 88 -3.13 18.31 -1.32
CA THR A 88 -2.31 19.45 -1.79
C THR A 88 -2.82 20.77 -1.25
N GLY A 89 -4.14 20.96 -1.15
CA GLY A 89 -4.75 22.22 -0.69
C GLY A 89 -4.52 23.41 -1.62
N LEU A 90 -4.28 23.16 -2.91
CA LEU A 90 -4.17 24.18 -3.95
C LEU A 90 -5.48 24.93 -4.18
N GLU A 91 -6.60 24.24 -4.00
CA GLU A 91 -7.94 24.78 -4.18
C GLU A 91 -8.88 24.43 -3.03
N LYS A 92 -10.00 25.15 -2.95
CA LYS A 92 -11.03 24.91 -1.97
C LYS A 92 -12.05 23.90 -2.52
N LEU A 93 -12.20 22.79 -1.82
CA LEU A 93 -13.04 21.68 -2.27
C LEU A 93 -14.49 21.86 -1.79
N PRO A 94 -15.50 21.56 -2.63
CA PRO A 94 -16.91 21.72 -2.27
C PRO A 94 -17.44 20.57 -1.39
N PHE A 95 -16.67 19.50 -1.21
CA PHE A 95 -17.05 18.31 -0.45
C PHE A 95 -15.99 17.91 0.59
N LYS A 96 -16.39 17.02 1.51
CA LYS A 96 -15.51 16.47 2.55
C LYS A 96 -14.70 15.30 1.99
N MET A 97 -13.39 15.30 2.21
CA MET A 97 -12.49 14.24 1.70
C MET A 97 -12.86 12.83 2.17
N ASN A 98 -13.47 12.69 3.35
CA ASN A 98 -13.95 11.40 3.85
C ASN A 98 -14.95 10.74 2.89
N ALA A 99 -15.77 11.53 2.21
CA ALA A 99 -16.77 11.01 1.29
C ALA A 99 -16.13 10.29 0.09
N VAL A 100 -14.92 10.68 -0.30
CA VAL A 100 -14.14 10.03 -1.37
C VAL A 100 -13.29 8.89 -0.80
N LEU A 101 -12.63 9.11 0.33
CA LEU A 101 -11.69 8.14 0.90
C LEU A 101 -12.37 6.87 1.45
N GLU A 102 -13.56 7.00 2.06
CA GLU A 102 -14.32 5.86 2.57
C GLU A 102 -14.60 4.82 1.46
N PRO A 103 -15.25 5.18 0.33
CA PRO A 103 -15.49 4.23 -0.75
C PRO A 103 -14.21 3.71 -1.42
N VAL A 104 -13.20 4.57 -1.64
CA VAL A 104 -11.95 4.17 -2.30
C VAL A 104 -11.18 3.16 -1.44
N LEU A 105 -11.03 3.42 -0.15
CA LEU A 105 -10.34 2.51 0.75
C LEU A 105 -11.13 1.21 0.92
N LYS A 106 -12.47 1.27 0.97
CA LYS A 106 -13.32 0.09 0.97
C LYS A 106 -13.12 -0.76 -0.29
N TYR A 107 -13.08 -0.13 -1.47
CA TYR A 107 -12.78 -0.83 -2.72
C TYR A 107 -11.41 -1.54 -2.66
N MET A 108 -10.36 -0.86 -2.19
CA MET A 108 -9.03 -1.49 -2.04
C MET A 108 -9.03 -2.64 -1.03
N ILE A 109 -9.85 -2.57 0.03
CA ILE A 109 -9.99 -3.64 1.02
C ILE A 109 -10.75 -4.84 0.46
N ASP A 110 -11.79 -4.61 -0.33
CA ASP A 110 -12.64 -5.66 -0.87
C ASP A 110 -12.04 -6.30 -2.13
N TYR A 111 -11.10 -5.63 -2.80
CA TYR A 111 -10.42 -6.13 -4.00
C TYR A 111 -9.64 -7.44 -3.73
N ASN A 112 -9.92 -8.46 -4.54
CA ASN A 112 -9.33 -9.81 -4.42
C ASN A 112 -8.82 -10.39 -5.76
N ALA A 113 -9.06 -9.72 -6.89
CA ALA A 113 -8.73 -10.21 -8.23
C ALA A 113 -7.24 -10.00 -8.61
N TYR A 114 -6.32 -10.52 -7.79
CA TYR A 114 -4.88 -10.36 -7.99
C TYR A 114 -4.29 -11.40 -8.95
N LYS A 115 -3.70 -10.94 -10.06
CA LYS A 115 -3.04 -11.79 -11.06
C LYS A 115 -1.60 -12.14 -10.67
N VAL A 116 -1.42 -13.18 -9.85
CA VAL A 116 -0.11 -13.61 -9.34
C VAL A 116 0.57 -14.57 -10.33
N LYS A 117 1.76 -14.20 -10.81
CA LYS A 117 2.59 -15.09 -11.65
C LYS A 117 3.19 -16.22 -10.79
N PRO A 118 3.36 -17.44 -11.31
CA PRO A 118 4.05 -18.52 -10.60
C PRO A 118 5.46 -18.10 -10.21
N ARG A 119 5.90 -18.57 -9.04
CA ARG A 119 7.25 -18.31 -8.56
C ARG A 119 8.24 -19.06 -9.45
N GLN A 120 9.04 -18.31 -10.21
CA GLN A 120 10.16 -18.91 -10.93
C GLN A 120 11.24 -19.25 -9.90
N GLU A 121 11.61 -20.53 -9.82
CA GLU A 121 12.80 -20.92 -9.07
C GLU A 121 14.00 -20.24 -9.69
N LYS A 122 14.72 -19.42 -8.90
CA LYS A 122 15.98 -18.86 -9.34
C LYS A 122 16.91 -20.05 -9.56
N SER A 123 17.36 -20.26 -10.80
CA SER A 123 18.40 -21.26 -11.05
C SER A 123 19.61 -20.93 -10.18
N HIS A 124 19.94 -21.79 -9.23
CA HIS A 124 21.13 -21.65 -8.38
C HIS A 124 22.43 -21.85 -9.17
N ALA A 125 22.34 -22.28 -10.43
CA ALA A 125 23.46 -22.26 -11.34
C ALA A 125 23.92 -20.80 -11.53
N PRO A 126 25.16 -20.45 -11.15
CA PRO A 126 25.70 -19.15 -11.50
C PRO A 126 25.58 -18.97 -13.03
N PRO A 127 25.18 -17.79 -13.53
CA PRO A 127 25.20 -17.54 -14.95
C PRO A 127 26.62 -17.83 -15.44
N ALA A 128 26.76 -18.70 -16.45
CA ALA A 128 28.05 -19.20 -16.93
C ALA A 128 29.08 -18.09 -17.25
N ASN A 129 28.63 -16.86 -17.46
CA ASN A 129 29.43 -15.65 -17.30
C ASN A 129 28.52 -14.41 -17.20
N PRO A 130 28.69 -13.50 -16.22
CA PRO A 130 27.80 -12.34 -16.04
C PRO A 130 28.12 -11.16 -16.97
N SER A 131 29.21 -11.21 -17.75
CA SER A 131 29.66 -10.04 -18.52
C SER A 131 28.67 -9.67 -19.63
N THR A 132 28.56 -8.36 -19.88
CA THR A 132 27.75 -7.80 -20.98
C THR A 132 28.11 -8.42 -22.32
N TYR A 133 29.39 -8.71 -22.55
CA TYR A 133 29.89 -9.40 -23.73
C TYR A 133 29.30 -10.80 -23.91
N PHE A 134 29.21 -11.61 -22.85
CA PHE A 134 28.60 -12.95 -22.93
C PHE A 134 27.09 -12.88 -23.14
N ARG A 135 26.40 -11.89 -22.57
CA ARG A 135 24.98 -11.66 -22.84
C ARG A 135 24.75 -11.27 -24.30
N LEU A 136 25.58 -10.36 -24.84
CA LEU A 136 25.55 -9.97 -26.24
C LEU A 136 25.82 -11.17 -27.14
N LYS A 137 26.89 -11.94 -26.89
CA LYS A 137 27.21 -13.14 -27.67
C LYS A 137 26.12 -14.21 -27.60
N LYS A 138 25.49 -14.40 -26.44
CA LYS A 138 24.35 -15.31 -26.26
C LYS A 138 23.13 -14.83 -27.06
N LEU A 139 22.82 -13.54 -26.99
CA LEU A 139 21.76 -12.93 -27.81
C LEU A 139 22.07 -13.13 -29.30
N THR A 140 23.30 -12.85 -29.73
CA THR A 140 23.75 -13.07 -31.11
C THR A 140 23.61 -14.53 -31.54
N SER A 141 23.94 -15.50 -30.67
CA SER A 141 23.76 -16.93 -30.97
C SER A 141 22.32 -17.43 -30.91
N GLN A 142 21.43 -16.69 -30.25
CA GLN A 142 20.00 -16.99 -30.15
C GLN A 142 19.20 -16.29 -31.26
N LEU A 143 19.84 -15.42 -32.05
CA LEU A 143 19.26 -14.85 -33.26
C LEU A 143 19.30 -15.91 -34.37
N PRO A 144 18.15 -16.27 -34.99
CA PRO A 144 18.11 -17.09 -36.19
C PRO A 144 18.99 -16.52 -37.32
N GLU A 145 19.64 -17.39 -38.11
CA GLU A 145 20.49 -17.00 -39.25
C GLU A 145 19.77 -16.13 -40.30
N ALA A 146 18.44 -16.14 -40.34
CA ALA A 146 17.61 -15.38 -41.27
C ALA A 146 17.37 -13.91 -40.86
N TYR A 147 17.79 -13.47 -39.66
CA TYR A 147 17.55 -12.09 -39.20
C TYR A 147 18.09 -10.97 -40.11
N PRO A 148 19.27 -11.11 -40.75
CA PRO A 148 19.77 -10.10 -41.69
C PRO A 148 18.93 -9.96 -42.98
N SER A 149 18.08 -10.94 -43.30
CA SER A 149 17.31 -11.00 -44.55
C SER A 149 15.79 -10.82 -44.36
N LEU A 150 15.32 -10.59 -43.13
CA LEU A 150 13.89 -10.39 -42.85
C LEU A 150 13.45 -8.96 -43.20
N LYS A 151 12.64 -8.82 -44.27
CA LYS A 151 11.83 -7.62 -44.57
C LYS A 151 10.71 -7.36 -43.54
N TYR A 152 10.62 -8.17 -42.48
CA TYR A 152 9.40 -8.51 -41.76
C TYR A 152 9.62 -8.50 -40.23
N TYR A 153 9.79 -7.32 -39.63
CA TYR A 153 9.13 -7.02 -38.36
C TYR A 153 7.72 -6.47 -38.62
N ASN A 154 7.16 -6.75 -39.81
CA ASN A 154 6.12 -5.93 -40.41
C ASN A 154 4.67 -6.43 -40.24
N ASP A 155 4.34 -7.71 -39.97
CA ASP A 155 2.91 -8.08 -39.82
C ASP A 155 2.58 -9.26 -38.87
N LEU A 156 3.53 -9.78 -38.06
CA LEU A 156 3.16 -10.71 -36.99
C LEU A 156 3.05 -9.95 -35.67
N PRO A 157 1.86 -9.87 -35.04
CA PRO A 157 1.75 -9.27 -33.72
C PRO A 157 2.69 -10.02 -32.76
N PRO A 158 3.36 -9.31 -31.83
CA PRO A 158 4.18 -9.95 -30.83
C PRO A 158 3.33 -11.03 -30.16
N LYS A 159 3.82 -12.26 -30.17
CA LYS A 159 3.13 -13.40 -29.54
C LYS A 159 3.01 -13.04 -28.06
N GLU A 160 1.84 -12.59 -27.63
CA GLU A 160 1.62 -12.28 -26.23
C GLU A 160 1.97 -13.56 -25.45
N PRO A 161 2.95 -13.50 -24.53
CA PRO A 161 3.29 -14.67 -23.76
C PRO A 161 2.02 -15.08 -23.02
N VAL A 162 1.55 -16.31 -23.25
CA VAL A 162 0.46 -16.88 -22.48
C VAL A 162 0.94 -17.00 -21.03
N VAL A 163 0.61 -15.99 -20.21
CA VAL A 163 1.00 -15.96 -18.81
C VAL A 163 -0.02 -16.77 -18.03
N ASN A 164 0.35 -18.00 -17.69
CA ASN A 164 -0.43 -18.80 -16.74
C ASN A 164 -0.29 -18.22 -15.34
N TYR A 165 -1.37 -17.69 -14.79
CA TYR A 165 -1.41 -17.19 -13.41
C TYR A 165 -1.64 -18.33 -12.42
N ARG A 166 -1.14 -18.16 -11.19
CA ARG A 166 -1.38 -19.08 -10.08
C ARG A 166 -2.82 -18.95 -9.59
N SER A 167 -3.50 -20.08 -9.39
CA SER A 167 -4.78 -20.10 -8.67
C SER A 167 -4.56 -19.80 -7.18
N LEU A 168 -5.25 -18.79 -6.66
CA LEU A 168 -5.16 -18.41 -5.25
C LEU A 168 -6.16 -19.22 -4.40
N PRO A 169 -5.73 -19.81 -3.27
CA PRO A 169 -6.65 -20.42 -2.31
C PRO A 169 -7.62 -19.40 -1.69
N ALA A 170 -8.66 -19.90 -1.06
CA ALA A 170 -9.69 -19.07 -0.41
C ALA A 170 -9.10 -18.09 0.62
N LEU A 171 -9.63 -16.87 0.62
CA LEU A 171 -9.23 -15.83 1.56
C LEU A 171 -9.81 -16.12 2.95
N ARG A 172 -8.95 -16.35 3.93
CA ARG A 172 -9.33 -16.69 5.31
C ARG A 172 -9.44 -15.47 6.18
N THR A 173 -8.38 -14.65 6.22
CA THR A 173 -8.33 -13.47 7.08
C THR A 173 -7.93 -12.22 6.31
N THR A 174 -8.47 -11.08 6.73
CA THR A 174 -8.02 -9.76 6.29
C THR A 174 -7.67 -8.92 7.50
N LYS A 175 -6.46 -8.36 7.52
CA LYS A 175 -5.97 -7.46 8.56
C LYS A 175 -5.71 -6.09 7.97
N LEU A 176 -6.21 -5.05 8.62
CA LEU A 176 -5.98 -3.65 8.24
C LEU A 176 -5.13 -2.98 9.31
N TYR A 177 -4.09 -2.27 8.87
CA TYR A 177 -3.18 -1.52 9.71
C TYR A 177 -3.14 -0.07 9.25
N VAL A 178 -3.34 0.85 10.19
CA VAL A 178 -3.17 2.29 9.96
C VAL A 178 -2.33 2.85 11.10
N PHE A 179 -1.33 3.65 10.74
CA PHE A 179 -0.52 4.39 11.70
C PHE A 179 -0.78 5.88 11.51
N THR A 180 -1.37 6.52 12.52
CA THR A 180 -1.74 7.94 12.43
C THR A 180 -0.67 8.77 13.10
N ARG A 181 0.09 9.51 12.30
CA ARG A 181 1.01 10.55 12.79
C ARG A 181 0.72 11.83 12.00
N PRO A 182 0.75 13.01 12.60
CA PRO A 182 0.67 14.26 11.86
C PRO A 182 2.04 14.62 11.27
N ALA A 183 2.03 15.14 10.05
CA ALA A 183 3.18 15.76 9.40
C ALA A 183 2.69 16.92 8.51
N LYS A 184 3.59 17.84 8.16
CA LYS A 184 3.27 18.93 7.23
C LYS A 184 2.91 18.40 5.84
N GLU A 185 3.59 17.35 5.42
CA GLU A 185 3.46 16.71 4.12
C GLU A 185 3.96 15.26 4.16
N TYR A 186 3.37 14.42 3.32
CA TYR A 186 3.67 13.00 3.18
C TYR A 186 4.02 12.61 1.75
N LEU A 187 3.17 13.03 0.81
CA LEU A 187 3.29 12.71 -0.62
C LEU A 187 3.66 13.93 -1.46
N PHE A 188 3.24 15.13 -1.03
CA PHE A 188 3.29 16.33 -1.85
C PHE A 188 4.23 17.38 -1.24
N PRO A 189 5.48 17.51 -1.71
CA PRO A 189 6.45 18.47 -1.19
C PRO A 189 5.95 19.92 -1.26
N ASN A 190 6.29 20.72 -0.25
CA ASN A 190 5.92 22.13 -0.09
C ASN A 190 4.41 22.45 -0.03
N SER A 191 3.53 21.45 -0.16
CA SER A 191 2.07 21.66 -0.12
C SER A 191 1.59 22.26 1.20
N SER A 192 2.38 22.17 2.28
CA SER A 192 2.10 22.82 3.56
C SER A 192 2.08 24.35 3.51
N ALA A 193 2.65 24.97 2.48
CA ALA A 193 2.58 26.41 2.26
C ALA A 193 1.27 26.86 1.59
N ASN A 194 0.45 25.93 1.10
CA ASN A 194 -0.78 26.26 0.38
C ASN A 194 -1.87 26.76 1.32
N PRO A 195 -2.58 27.85 0.98
CA PRO A 195 -3.52 28.52 1.89
C PRO A 195 -4.73 27.66 2.25
N ASN A 196 -5.15 26.75 1.37
CA ASN A 196 -6.30 25.89 1.62
C ASN A 196 -5.89 24.52 2.21
N LYS A 197 -4.60 24.26 2.42
CA LYS A 197 -4.16 23.02 3.08
C LYS A 197 -4.37 23.13 4.59
N HIS A 198 -5.35 22.38 5.09
CA HIS A 198 -5.62 22.32 6.51
C HIS A 198 -4.69 21.31 7.20
N LEU A 199 -3.67 21.82 7.91
CA LEU A 199 -2.81 21.00 8.77
C LEU A 199 -3.56 20.63 10.04
N ILE A 200 -3.82 19.33 10.21
CA ILE A 200 -4.54 18.77 11.34
C ILE A 200 -3.59 18.29 12.44
N SER A 201 -3.97 18.49 13.70
CA SER A 201 -3.24 17.94 14.85
C SER A 201 -3.34 16.42 14.90
N GLY A 202 -2.45 15.77 15.64
CA GLY A 202 -2.44 14.32 15.79
C GLY A 202 -3.77 13.77 16.33
N SER A 203 -4.38 14.45 17.30
CA SER A 203 -5.69 14.05 17.84
C SER A 203 -6.80 14.20 16.79
N ALA A 204 -6.82 15.28 16.02
CA ALA A 204 -7.80 15.47 14.95
C ALA A 204 -7.63 14.42 13.83
N LEU A 205 -6.39 14.12 13.45
CA LEU A 205 -6.06 13.08 12.48
C LEU A 205 -6.49 11.69 12.94
N LEU A 206 -6.25 11.37 14.21
CA LEU A 206 -6.68 10.10 14.79
C LEU A 206 -8.21 9.96 14.73
N HIS A 207 -8.96 10.96 15.19
CA HIS A 207 -10.42 10.95 15.11
C HIS A 207 -10.94 10.87 13.67
N TRP A 208 -10.23 11.49 12.73
CA TRP A 208 -10.56 11.45 11.31
C TRP A 208 -10.42 10.04 10.74
N TRP A 209 -9.31 9.36 11.00
CA TRP A 209 -9.12 7.96 10.61
C TRP A 209 -10.09 7.02 11.30
N LEU A 210 -10.30 7.16 12.62
CA LEU A 210 -11.27 6.34 13.36
C LEU A 210 -12.65 6.39 12.72
N LYS A 211 -13.12 7.56 12.29
CA LYS A 211 -14.40 7.72 11.60
C LYS A 211 -14.45 6.96 10.27
N ILE A 212 -13.39 7.01 9.47
CA ILE A 212 -13.32 6.32 8.17
C ILE A 212 -13.30 4.80 8.40
N ILE A 213 -12.40 4.34 9.27
CA ILE A 213 -12.19 2.92 9.55
C ILE A 213 -13.43 2.27 10.17
N ASP A 214 -14.09 2.96 11.10
CA ASP A 214 -15.32 2.48 11.74
C ASP A 214 -16.43 2.19 10.73
N ARG A 215 -16.58 3.04 9.70
CA ARG A 215 -17.59 2.88 8.65
C ARG A 215 -17.30 1.74 7.69
N ILE A 216 -16.03 1.56 7.30
CA ILE A 216 -15.66 0.59 6.25
C ILE A 216 -15.44 -0.82 6.80
N THR A 217 -15.13 -0.97 8.09
CA THR A 217 -14.79 -2.28 8.71
C THR A 217 -15.94 -2.84 9.56
N GLY A 218 -17.19 -2.60 9.16
CA GLY A 218 -18.39 -3.12 9.85
C GLY A 218 -18.27 -4.61 10.20
N GLY A 219 -18.45 -4.97 11.48
CA GLY A 219 -18.39 -6.36 11.95
C GLY A 219 -16.98 -6.95 12.12
N TRP A 220 -15.92 -6.16 11.96
CA TRP A 220 -14.55 -6.59 12.22
C TRP A 220 -14.18 -6.36 13.68
N GLN A 221 -13.21 -7.11 14.21
CA GLN A 221 -12.56 -6.76 15.47
C GLN A 221 -11.67 -5.55 15.23
N ARG A 222 -11.81 -4.50 16.06
CA ARG A 222 -11.09 -3.24 15.90
C ARG A 222 -10.39 -2.87 17.19
N LYS A 223 -9.11 -2.56 17.08
CA LYS A 223 -8.27 -2.18 18.22
C LYS A 223 -7.57 -0.87 17.95
N LEU A 224 -7.49 -0.05 18.99
CA LEU A 224 -6.71 1.19 18.99
C LEU A 224 -5.71 1.14 20.14
N LEU A 225 -4.46 1.46 19.82
CA LEU A 225 -3.43 1.77 20.79
C LEU A 225 -2.97 3.21 20.56
N VAL A 226 -3.06 4.05 21.59
CA VAL A 226 -2.51 5.40 21.60
C VAL A 226 -1.31 5.42 22.57
N PRO A 227 -0.07 5.33 22.09
CA PRO A 227 1.09 5.26 22.96
C PRO A 227 1.16 6.45 23.92
N GLY A 228 1.26 6.16 25.23
CA GLY A 228 1.32 7.18 26.29
C GLY A 228 -0.03 7.73 26.77
N LEU A 229 -1.16 7.33 26.18
CA LEU A 229 -2.51 7.77 26.56
C LEU A 229 -3.47 6.57 26.71
N ASP A 230 -4.59 6.77 27.40
CA ASP A 230 -5.65 5.77 27.45
C ASP A 230 -6.47 5.81 26.16
N SER A 231 -6.33 4.80 25.30
CA SER A 231 -7.01 4.72 24.00
C SER A 231 -8.53 4.73 24.16
N ARG A 232 -9.06 4.27 25.31
CA ARG A 232 -10.50 4.25 25.61
C ARG A 232 -11.13 5.62 25.45
N THR A 233 -10.39 6.69 25.75
CA THR A 233 -10.86 8.08 25.61
C THR A 233 -11.27 8.45 24.18
N PHE A 234 -10.60 7.86 23.16
CA PHE A 234 -10.86 8.13 21.74
C PHE A 234 -11.95 7.23 21.16
N ILE A 235 -12.14 6.03 21.72
CA ILE A 235 -13.04 5.02 21.19
C ILE A 235 -14.42 4.96 21.87
N LYS A 236 -14.67 5.71 22.95
CA LYS A 236 -15.95 5.65 23.71
C LYS A 236 -17.22 5.78 22.86
N ARG A 237 -17.12 6.51 21.74
CA ARG A 237 -18.25 6.81 20.84
C ARG A 237 -18.49 5.75 19.76
N TYR A 238 -17.63 4.76 19.66
CA TYR A 238 -17.70 3.74 18.62
C TYR A 238 -17.99 2.37 19.25
N GLU A 239 -18.79 1.58 18.56
CA GLU A 239 -19.14 0.22 18.98
C GLU A 239 -18.08 -0.79 18.49
N ASN A 240 -17.84 -1.84 19.29
CA ASN A 240 -16.90 -2.92 18.96
C ASN A 240 -15.45 -2.47 18.75
N TRP A 241 -15.03 -1.42 19.47
CA TRP A 241 -13.63 -1.01 19.57
C TRP A 241 -13.05 -1.40 20.92
N GLU A 242 -11.85 -1.97 20.89
CA GLU A 242 -11.10 -2.36 22.08
C GLU A 242 -9.80 -1.57 22.20
N ASP A 243 -9.34 -1.36 23.43
CA ASP A 243 -8.02 -0.81 23.72
C ASP A 243 -6.94 -1.89 23.48
N GLY A 244 -5.86 -1.51 22.79
CA GLY A 244 -4.73 -2.39 22.49
C GLY A 244 -4.48 -2.59 20.99
N HIS A 245 -4.02 -3.78 20.60
CA HIS A 245 -3.57 -4.05 19.24
C HIS A 245 -3.94 -5.45 18.71
N ILE A 246 -3.96 -5.62 17.38
CA ILE A 246 -4.28 -6.89 16.70
C ILE A 246 -3.06 -7.81 16.48
N PHE A 247 -1.90 -7.47 17.03
CA PHE A 247 -0.69 -8.30 16.95
C PHE A 247 -0.83 -9.48 17.93
N GLU A 248 -1.62 -10.48 17.57
CA GLU A 248 -1.83 -11.69 18.36
C GLU A 248 -0.60 -12.61 18.32
N ALA A 249 0.27 -12.43 19.30
CA ALA A 249 0.66 -13.55 20.16
C ALA A 249 0.17 -13.18 21.56
N THR A 250 0.02 -14.16 22.47
CA THR A 250 -0.18 -13.91 23.91
C THR A 250 0.72 -12.76 24.38
N GLU A 251 0.37 -12.00 25.43
CA GLU A 251 1.19 -10.86 25.90
C GLU A 251 2.67 -11.23 26.20
N GLU A 252 2.91 -12.53 26.44
CA GLU A 252 4.21 -13.19 26.61
C GLU A 252 4.91 -13.60 25.30
N GLY A 253 4.31 -13.30 24.16
CA GLY A 253 4.81 -13.62 22.84
C GLY A 253 5.99 -12.73 22.45
N SER A 254 6.86 -13.29 21.62
CA SER A 254 8.00 -12.54 21.06
C SER A 254 7.51 -11.47 20.09
N ALA A 255 7.92 -10.22 20.32
CA ALA A 255 7.61 -9.05 19.48
C ALA A 255 7.92 -9.29 17.99
N VAL A 256 9.01 -9.99 17.71
CA VAL A 256 9.52 -10.33 16.37
C VAL A 256 8.49 -11.08 15.54
N ASN A 257 7.79 -12.03 16.18
CA ASN A 257 6.89 -12.96 15.50
C ASN A 257 5.49 -12.38 15.30
N ALA A 258 5.17 -11.26 15.96
CA ALA A 258 3.82 -10.70 15.94
C ALA A 258 3.74 -9.36 15.20
N ILE A 259 4.80 -8.55 15.25
CA ILE A 259 4.77 -7.19 14.70
C ILE A 259 5.17 -7.22 13.22
N PRO A 260 4.29 -6.73 12.32
CA PRO A 260 4.62 -6.62 10.91
C PRO A 260 5.60 -5.47 10.65
N ILE A 261 6.54 -5.73 9.75
CA ILE A 261 7.51 -4.77 9.21
C ILE A 261 6.94 -4.21 7.91
N PHE A 262 6.40 -2.99 8.00
CA PHE A 262 5.91 -2.24 6.85
C PHE A 262 6.90 -1.16 6.40
N PRO A 263 6.84 -0.69 5.14
CA PRO A 263 7.72 0.35 4.62
C PRO A 263 7.47 1.67 5.33
N ASP A 264 8.54 2.41 5.62
CA ASP A 264 8.49 3.72 6.30
C ASP A 264 7.72 3.72 7.63
N ASP A 265 7.55 2.54 8.26
CA ASP A 265 6.78 2.39 9.50
C ASP A 265 7.67 2.44 10.75
N PRO A 266 7.29 3.22 11.78
CA PRO A 266 8.03 3.32 13.04
C PRO A 266 8.27 2.00 13.77
N LYS A 267 7.33 1.04 13.69
CA LYS A 267 7.45 -0.26 14.36
C LYS A 267 8.53 -1.10 13.68
N GLY A 268 8.56 -1.09 12.35
CA GLY A 268 9.59 -1.75 11.56
C GLY A 268 10.98 -1.20 11.88
N ARG A 269 11.13 0.13 11.91
CA ARG A 269 12.40 0.79 12.27
C ARG A 269 12.86 0.48 13.70
N PHE A 270 11.93 0.43 14.66
CA PHE A 270 12.28 0.04 16.02
C PHE A 270 12.72 -1.43 16.08
N LEU A 271 12.05 -2.35 15.37
CA LEU A 271 12.51 -3.74 15.28
C LEU A 271 13.91 -3.86 14.68
N GLU A 272 14.21 -3.13 13.61
CA GLU A 272 15.56 -3.10 13.00
C GLU A 272 16.62 -2.63 14.00
N GLN A 273 16.32 -1.60 14.80
CA GLN A 273 17.23 -1.16 15.86
C GLN A 273 17.44 -2.26 16.93
N LEU A 274 16.38 -3.00 17.30
CA LEU A 274 16.50 -4.10 18.26
C LEU A 274 17.33 -5.28 17.71
N VAL A 275 17.36 -5.47 16.38
CA VAL A 275 18.31 -6.40 15.73
C VAL A 275 19.74 -5.94 15.98
N VAL A 276 20.03 -4.67 15.69
CA VAL A 276 21.38 -4.08 15.86
C VAL A 276 21.84 -4.14 17.32
N GLU A 277 20.93 -3.91 18.27
CA GLU A 277 21.20 -4.00 19.71
C GLU A 277 21.27 -5.44 20.24
N ASN A 278 21.04 -6.47 19.40
CA ASN A 278 20.94 -7.89 19.80
C ASN A 278 19.92 -8.17 20.92
N ARG A 279 18.87 -7.34 21.01
CA ARG A 279 17.81 -7.46 22.03
C ARG A 279 16.54 -8.14 21.52
N ILE A 280 16.51 -8.46 20.24
CA ILE A 280 15.32 -8.92 19.53
C ILE A 280 14.72 -10.22 20.10
N SER A 281 15.57 -11.16 20.53
CA SER A 281 15.13 -12.48 21.03
C SER A 281 14.44 -12.43 22.40
N LYS A 282 14.76 -11.42 23.22
CA LYS A 282 14.20 -11.24 24.57
C LYS A 282 13.05 -10.23 24.61
N MET A 283 12.71 -9.63 23.47
CA MET A 283 11.70 -8.58 23.41
C MET A 283 10.29 -9.18 23.38
N LEU A 284 9.55 -8.94 24.47
CA LEU A 284 8.13 -9.24 24.56
C LEU A 284 7.30 -8.15 23.88
N ILE A 285 6.08 -8.49 23.44
CA ILE A 285 5.18 -7.51 22.78
C ILE A 285 4.83 -6.37 23.73
N SER A 286 4.45 -6.67 24.98
CA SER A 286 4.10 -5.65 25.98
C SER A 286 5.24 -4.65 26.21
N ARG A 287 6.46 -5.17 26.37
CA ARG A 287 7.68 -4.36 26.49
C ARG A 287 8.00 -3.58 25.22
N PHE A 288 7.81 -4.18 24.05
CA PHE A 288 7.99 -3.48 22.77
C PHE A 288 7.05 -2.28 22.68
N MET A 289 5.76 -2.44 22.98
CA MET A 289 4.78 -1.35 22.91
C MET A 289 5.09 -0.24 23.92
N MET A 290 5.53 -0.60 25.12
CA MET A 290 6.01 0.35 26.12
C MET A 290 7.25 1.11 25.63
N GLU A 291 8.28 0.42 25.14
CA GLU A 291 9.50 1.10 24.65
C GLU A 291 9.22 1.95 23.40
N LEU A 292 8.29 1.52 22.56
CA LEU A 292 7.85 2.26 21.37
C LEU A 292 7.27 3.62 21.75
N SER A 293 6.50 3.74 22.85
CA SER A 293 5.90 5.02 23.28
C SER A 293 6.93 6.08 23.67
N TYR A 294 8.13 5.69 24.07
CA TYR A 294 9.21 6.62 24.46
C TYR A 294 10.07 7.08 23.27
N ARG A 295 9.81 6.57 22.07
CA ARG A 295 10.58 6.93 20.86
C ARG A 295 10.18 8.32 20.36
N GLN A 296 11.14 9.06 19.80
CA GLN A 296 10.91 10.42 19.27
C GLN A 296 9.73 10.50 18.28
N GLU A 297 9.42 9.42 17.59
CA GLU A 297 8.33 9.35 16.61
C GLU A 297 6.93 9.35 17.21
N PHE A 298 6.86 9.12 18.52
CA PHE A 298 5.66 9.06 19.35
C PHE A 298 5.64 10.19 20.39
N LEU A 299 6.67 11.04 20.40
CA LEU A 299 6.77 12.21 21.25
C LEU A 299 6.36 13.47 20.47
N GLY A 300 5.59 14.36 21.12
CA GLY A 300 5.25 15.69 20.61
C GLY A 300 3.78 15.88 20.22
N ASP A 301 3.17 14.92 19.54
CA ASP A 301 1.74 14.96 19.19
C ASP A 301 1.10 13.57 19.37
N THR A 302 -0.23 13.52 19.39
CA THR A 302 -0.99 12.27 19.53
C THR A 302 -0.78 11.38 18.31
N VAL A 303 -0.32 10.16 18.55
CA VAL A 303 -0.10 9.12 17.54
C VAL A 303 -0.98 7.92 17.85
N GLY A 304 -1.55 7.31 16.81
CA GLY A 304 -2.44 6.16 16.94
C GLY A 304 -2.00 4.97 16.10
N ILE A 305 -2.12 3.78 16.67
CA ILE A 305 -1.95 2.51 15.97
C ILE A 305 -3.34 1.87 15.89
N ILE A 306 -3.93 1.87 14.71
CA ILE A 306 -5.23 1.26 14.44
C ILE A 306 -4.99 -0.10 13.80
N GLY A 307 -5.62 -1.12 14.35
CA GLY A 307 -5.62 -2.47 13.80
C GLY A 307 -7.04 -2.99 13.68
N CYS A 308 -7.41 -3.52 12.51
CA CYS A 308 -8.68 -4.23 12.33
C CYS A 308 -8.44 -5.64 11.80
N PHE A 309 -9.27 -6.58 12.24
CA PHE A 309 -9.24 -7.97 11.86
C PHE A 309 -10.63 -8.43 11.41
N GLY A 310 -10.73 -8.88 10.16
CA GLY A 310 -11.92 -9.49 9.58
C GLY A 310 -11.66 -10.94 9.24
N ALA A 311 -12.51 -11.84 9.74
CA ALA A 311 -12.59 -13.21 9.26
C ALA A 311 -13.50 -13.22 8.03
N ASN A 312 -12.98 -13.67 6.88
CA ASN A 312 -13.76 -13.68 5.65
C ASN A 312 -14.50 -15.01 5.51
N ALA A 313 -15.84 -14.92 5.46
CA ALA A 313 -16.70 -16.03 5.09
C ALA A 313 -16.95 -15.97 3.59
N ALA A 314 -16.32 -16.89 2.85
CA ALA A 314 -16.48 -17.14 1.42
C ALA A 314 -16.08 -15.99 0.45
N ASN A 315 -15.24 -16.35 -0.51
CA ASN A 315 -14.83 -15.49 -1.62
C ASN A 315 -16.07 -15.01 -2.41
N THR A 316 -16.47 -13.76 -2.24
CA THR A 316 -17.11 -13.06 -3.35
C THR A 316 -15.98 -12.64 -4.29
N ALA A 317 -15.74 -13.48 -5.30
CA ALA A 317 -15.02 -13.04 -6.49
C ALA A 317 -15.89 -11.95 -7.12
N GLY A 318 -15.66 -10.70 -6.72
CA GLY A 318 -16.25 -9.55 -7.37
C GLY A 318 -15.80 -9.55 -8.83
N ASP A 319 -16.75 -9.42 -9.75
CA ASP A 319 -16.51 -9.13 -11.15
C ASP A 319 -16.01 -7.67 -11.25
N ASP A 320 -14.76 -7.49 -10.82
CA ASP A 320 -14.10 -6.20 -10.78
C ASP A 320 -13.43 -5.91 -12.11
N GLN A 321 -13.66 -4.69 -12.59
CA GLN A 321 -13.13 -4.18 -13.84
C GLN A 321 -11.59 -4.27 -13.83
N PRO A 322 -10.96 -4.43 -15.01
CA PRO A 322 -9.51 -4.51 -15.10
C PRO A 322 -8.87 -3.25 -14.51
N VAL A 323 -8.08 -3.43 -13.44
CA VAL A 323 -7.27 -2.36 -12.84
C VAL A 323 -6.07 -2.07 -13.74
N ASN A 324 -5.71 -0.79 -13.87
CA ASN A 324 -4.49 -0.38 -14.56
C ASN A 324 -3.25 -0.96 -13.83
N LEU A 325 -2.55 -1.89 -14.48
CA LEU A 325 -1.42 -2.61 -13.92
C LEU A 325 -0.11 -2.01 -14.41
N ILE A 326 0.69 -1.49 -13.48
CA ILE A 326 2.02 -0.95 -13.77
C ILE A 326 3.13 -1.82 -13.16
N SER A 327 4.33 -1.71 -13.70
CA SER A 327 5.53 -2.29 -13.12
C SER A 327 5.96 -1.54 -11.85
N ILE A 328 6.77 -2.20 -11.02
CA ILE A 328 7.38 -1.55 -9.84
C ILE A 328 8.30 -0.39 -10.26
N ARG A 329 8.89 -0.45 -11.46
CA ARG A 329 9.79 0.59 -11.96
C ARG A 329 8.99 1.86 -12.27
N GLU A 330 7.95 1.74 -13.09
CA GLU A 330 7.05 2.86 -13.42
C GLU A 330 6.44 3.48 -12.16
N TYR A 331 6.04 2.66 -11.19
CA TYR A 331 5.57 3.15 -9.89
C TYR A 331 6.61 4.05 -9.18
N LYS A 332 7.86 3.58 -9.12
CA LYS A 332 8.93 4.33 -8.47
C LYS A 332 9.25 5.60 -9.23
N ASP A 333 9.27 5.52 -10.55
CA ASP A 333 9.54 6.67 -11.42
C ASP A 333 8.45 7.74 -11.23
N PHE A 334 7.17 7.34 -11.20
CA PHE A 334 6.05 8.23 -10.87
C PHE A 334 6.20 8.90 -9.50
N ILE A 335 6.40 8.11 -8.43
CA ILE A 335 6.52 8.66 -7.07
C ILE A 335 7.77 9.53 -6.91
N ASN A 336 8.88 9.21 -7.58
CA ASN A 336 10.08 10.03 -7.55
C ASN A 336 9.85 11.36 -8.28
N ASN A 337 9.15 11.34 -9.42
CA ASN A 337 8.79 12.57 -10.13
C ASN A 337 7.85 13.44 -9.29
N VAL A 338 6.84 12.87 -8.63
CA VAL A 338 5.97 13.61 -7.69
C VAL A 338 6.77 14.31 -6.60
N LYS A 339 7.82 13.67 -6.07
CA LYS A 339 8.68 14.27 -5.04
C LYS A 339 9.57 15.41 -5.53
N LEU A 340 9.72 15.59 -6.84
CA LEU A 340 10.52 16.67 -7.43
C LEU A 340 9.68 17.91 -7.74
N ILE A 341 8.34 17.82 -7.63
CA ILE A 341 7.42 18.92 -7.93
C ILE A 341 7.24 19.81 -6.72
N ASP A 342 7.20 21.11 -6.96
CA ASP A 342 6.78 22.09 -5.97
C ASP A 342 5.26 22.24 -6.00
N PHE A 343 4.56 21.72 -5.00
CA PHE A 343 3.10 21.81 -4.93
C PHE A 343 2.58 23.19 -4.51
N THR A 344 3.42 24.22 -4.44
CA THR A 344 2.98 25.62 -4.36
C THR A 344 2.68 26.21 -5.74
N ASN A 345 3.22 25.63 -6.81
CA ASN A 345 3.02 26.09 -8.17
C ASN A 345 2.02 25.19 -8.92
N VAL A 346 0.87 25.74 -9.28
CA VAL A 346 -0.20 25.01 -9.98
C VAL A 346 0.24 24.59 -11.39
N ASP A 347 1.07 25.40 -12.06
CA ASP A 347 1.52 25.11 -13.43
C ASP A 347 2.44 23.87 -13.45
N ASP A 348 3.33 23.75 -12.47
CA ASP A 348 4.24 22.60 -12.37
C ASP A 348 3.47 21.29 -12.15
N VAL A 349 2.42 21.32 -11.31
CA VAL A 349 1.55 20.17 -11.07
C VAL A 349 0.75 19.81 -12.33
N THR A 350 0.21 20.82 -13.01
CA THR A 350 -0.61 20.65 -14.22
C THR A 350 0.22 20.06 -15.37
N ASN A 351 1.42 20.61 -15.59
CA ASN A 351 2.36 20.13 -16.61
C ASN A 351 2.80 18.69 -16.32
N PHE A 352 3.10 18.36 -15.06
CA PHE A 352 3.44 17.00 -14.68
C PHE A 352 2.33 15.99 -15.02
N ILE A 353 1.07 16.32 -14.74
CA ILE A 353 -0.04 15.42 -15.07
C ILE A 353 -0.27 15.33 -16.58
N ALA A 354 -0.11 16.42 -17.32
CA ALA A 354 -0.18 16.41 -18.77
C ALA A 354 0.92 15.52 -19.38
N ASP A 355 2.15 15.65 -18.90
CA ASP A 355 3.29 14.84 -19.32
C ASP A 355 3.07 13.36 -18.96
N TYR A 356 2.57 13.08 -17.77
CA TYR A 356 2.24 11.72 -17.36
C TYR A 356 1.14 11.09 -18.24
N LYS A 357 0.07 11.84 -18.53
CA LYS A 357 -1.01 11.38 -19.43
C LYS A 357 -0.49 11.11 -20.84
N SER A 358 0.31 12.01 -21.41
CA SER A 358 0.90 11.82 -22.74
C SER A 358 1.88 10.63 -22.81
N SER A 359 2.49 10.23 -21.68
CA SER A 359 3.33 9.03 -21.62
C SER A 359 2.56 7.71 -21.59
N LEU A 360 1.24 7.76 -21.35
CA LEU A 360 0.35 6.60 -21.32
C LEU A 360 -0.36 6.34 -22.65
N GLU A 361 -0.46 7.36 -23.51
CA GLU A 361 -0.92 7.28 -24.90
C GLU A 361 0.20 6.80 -25.83
#